data_AF-A0A9X0CMV4-F1
#
_entry.id   AF-A0A9X0CMV4-F1
#
_cell.length_a   1.000
_cell.length_b   1.000
_cell.length_c   1.000
_cell.angle_alpha   90.00
_cell.angle_beta   90.00
_cell.angle_gamma   90.00
#
_symmetry.space_group_name_H-M   'P 1'
#
loop_
_entity.id
_entity.type
_entity.pdbx_description
1 polymer ?
#
loop_
_entity_poly.entity_id
_entity_poly.type
_entity_poly.pdbx_seq_one_letter_code
_entity_poly.pdbx_strand_id
1 'polypeptide(L)'
;MDVSDTGRTVTTFHSQNIIFIDHQTGNKTYFTRQTATWSLETSEPITAADNYGKDADTYGLWDGVGAVDNAYSYQLLICHTSFYTGFLVSGFTSDNCYKQCTHWCGDAVSPYFRTASTVVDYSGVAFNTNGARSVGNRLISVGLR
;
A
#
# COMPACT_ATOMS: atom_id res chain seq x y z
N MET A 1 -16.26 -16.88 -17.52
CA MET A 1 -17.29 -17.80 -16.99
C MET A 1 -18.18 -16.94 -16.12
N ASP A 2 -19.47 -17.00 -16.41
CA ASP A 2 -20.51 -16.07 -15.99
C ASP A 2 -20.78 -16.17 -14.47
N VAL A 3 -20.81 -15.03 -13.78
CA VAL A 3 -21.51 -14.89 -12.51
C VAL A 3 -22.31 -13.59 -12.61
N SER A 4 -23.60 -13.77 -12.85
CA SER A 4 -24.61 -12.72 -12.75
C SER A 4 -24.74 -12.30 -11.29
N ASP A 5 -24.27 -11.08 -10.97
CA ASP A 5 -24.69 -10.37 -9.77
C ASP A 5 -25.55 -9.17 -10.15
N THR A 6 -26.78 -9.23 -9.70
CA THR A 6 -27.87 -8.29 -9.93
C THR A 6 -27.55 -6.91 -9.37
N GLY A 7 -27.48 -5.90 -10.24
CA GLY A 7 -27.82 -4.52 -9.88
C GLY A 7 -26.84 -3.76 -8.99
N ARG A 8 -25.58 -4.19 -8.84
CA ARG A 8 -24.55 -3.40 -8.17
C ARG A 8 -23.69 -2.68 -9.20
N THR A 9 -23.80 -1.36 -9.28
CA THR A 9 -22.79 -0.55 -9.97
C THR A 9 -21.49 -0.71 -9.18
N VAL A 10 -20.59 -1.57 -9.67
CA VAL A 10 -19.23 -1.64 -9.14
C VAL A 10 -18.52 -0.39 -9.65
N THR A 11 -18.42 0.62 -8.80
CA THR A 11 -17.64 1.81 -9.11
C THR A 11 -16.17 1.40 -9.19
N THR A 12 -15.63 1.35 -10.40
CA THR A 12 -14.22 1.09 -10.65
C THR A 12 -13.42 2.36 -10.36
N PHE A 13 -12.66 2.36 -9.26
CA PHE A 13 -11.78 3.47 -8.89
C PHE A 13 -10.41 3.31 -9.56
N HIS A 14 -10.17 4.12 -10.59
CA HIS A 14 -8.88 4.24 -11.27
C HIS A 14 -7.97 5.14 -10.42
N SER A 15 -6.78 4.65 -10.09
CA SER A 15 -5.83 5.41 -9.28
C SER A 15 -4.44 5.36 -9.88
N GLN A 16 -3.78 6.51 -9.88
CA GLN A 16 -2.34 6.62 -10.17
C GLN A 16 -1.54 6.83 -8.88
N ASN A 17 -2.23 7.20 -7.80
CA ASN A 17 -1.65 7.55 -6.52
C ASN A 17 -2.43 6.95 -5.36
N ILE A 18 -1.69 6.63 -4.29
CA ILE A 18 -2.26 6.34 -2.98
C ILE A 18 -1.76 7.38 -1.97
N ILE A 19 -2.66 7.90 -1.16
CA ILE A 19 -2.41 9.00 -0.22
C ILE A 19 -2.68 8.51 1.20
N PHE A 20 -1.77 8.79 2.13
CA PHE A 20 -1.98 8.59 3.56
C PHE A 20 -1.91 9.93 4.28
N ILE A 21 -2.88 10.16 5.16
CA ILE A 21 -2.95 11.34 6.02
C ILE A 21 -2.99 10.87 7.46
N ASP A 22 -2.03 11.31 8.26
CA ASP A 22 -2.02 11.11 9.71
C ASP A 22 -2.73 12.28 10.39
N HIS A 23 -3.85 12.00 11.05
CA HIS A 23 -4.63 13.03 11.74
C HIS A 23 -4.06 13.43 13.09
N GLN A 24 -3.10 12.66 13.64
CA GLN A 24 -2.45 13.00 14.90
C GLN A 24 -1.37 14.08 14.69
N THR A 25 -0.59 13.93 13.63
CA THR A 25 0.53 14.83 13.32
C THR A 25 0.19 15.86 12.23
N GLY A 26 -0.87 15.64 11.45
CA GLY A 26 -1.18 16.42 10.25
C GLY A 26 -0.31 16.06 9.05
N ASN A 27 0.60 15.09 9.18
CA ASN A 27 1.49 14.66 8.11
C ASN A 27 0.74 14.01 6.97
N LYS A 28 1.22 14.25 5.75
CA LYS A 28 0.65 13.70 4.52
C LYS A 28 1.77 13.08 3.71
N THR A 29 1.48 11.94 3.13
CA THR A 29 2.31 11.33 2.11
C THR A 29 1.45 10.89 0.93
N TYR A 30 2.02 10.95 -0.26
CA TYR A 30 1.45 10.30 -1.43
C TYR A 30 2.51 9.47 -2.12
N PHE A 31 2.08 8.36 -2.71
CA PHE A 31 2.91 7.45 -3.47
C PHE A 31 2.40 7.39 -4.90
N THR A 32 3.31 7.56 -5.85
CA THR A 32 3.03 7.51 -7.29
C THR A 32 3.78 6.35 -7.90
N ARG A 33 3.12 5.57 -8.76
CA ARG A 33 3.75 4.41 -9.40
C ARG A 33 4.92 4.85 -10.26
N GLN A 34 6.07 4.18 -10.13
CA GLN A 34 7.15 4.32 -11.08
C GLN A 34 6.71 3.71 -12.40
N THR A 35 6.68 4.53 -13.45
CA THR A 35 6.41 4.06 -14.81
C THR A 35 7.72 3.94 -15.56
N ALA A 36 7.78 3.01 -16.51
CA ALA A 36 8.94 2.92 -17.37
C ALA A 36 9.02 4.22 -18.21
N THR A 37 10.05 5.02 -17.93
CA THR A 37 10.29 6.38 -18.44
C THR A 37 10.46 6.50 -19.97
N TRP A 38 10.37 5.40 -20.71
CA TRP A 38 10.53 5.38 -22.17
C TRP A 38 9.20 5.32 -22.94
N SER A 39 8.08 5.17 -22.24
CA SER A 39 6.75 5.31 -22.81
C SER A 39 6.15 6.64 -22.38
N LEU A 40 5.83 7.49 -23.35
CA LEU A 40 5.06 8.72 -23.18
C LEU A 40 3.56 8.44 -22.88
N GLU A 41 3.17 7.18 -22.71
CA GLU A 41 1.86 6.83 -22.19
C GLU A 41 1.88 6.96 -20.67
N THR A 42 1.04 7.85 -20.18
CA THR A 42 0.51 7.82 -18.82
C THR A 42 0.29 6.38 -18.40
N SER A 43 0.91 5.94 -17.30
CA SER A 43 0.59 4.63 -16.72
C SER A 43 -0.91 4.43 -16.70
N GLU A 44 -1.37 3.34 -17.32
CA GLU A 44 -2.75 2.91 -17.16
C GLU A 44 -3.09 2.91 -15.66
N PRO A 45 -4.16 3.63 -15.26
CA PRO A 45 -4.54 3.71 -13.86
C PRO A 45 -4.78 2.31 -13.32
N ILE A 46 -4.33 2.04 -12.09
CA ILE A 46 -4.60 0.75 -11.45
C ILE A 46 -5.90 0.89 -10.70
N THR A 47 -6.80 -0.04 -10.93
CA THR A 47 -8.01 -0.10 -10.14
C THR A 47 -7.73 -0.79 -8.82
N ALA A 48 -8.39 -0.34 -7.74
CA ALA A 48 -8.27 -1.01 -6.44
C ALA A 48 -8.62 -2.51 -6.53
N ALA A 49 -9.54 -2.87 -7.42
CA ALA A 49 -9.96 -4.23 -7.66
C ALA A 49 -8.85 -5.07 -8.33
N ASP A 50 -8.15 -4.52 -9.32
CA ASP A 50 -7.07 -5.23 -10.01
C ASP A 50 -5.86 -5.49 -9.10
N ASN A 51 -5.60 -4.57 -8.16
CA ASN A 51 -4.51 -4.69 -7.19
C ASN A 51 -4.84 -5.54 -5.95
N TYR A 52 -6.10 -5.91 -5.78
CA TYR A 52 -6.52 -6.63 -4.59
C TYR A 52 -5.93 -8.05 -4.56
N GLY A 53 -5.26 -8.39 -3.47
CA GLY A 53 -4.68 -9.73 -3.26
C GLY A 53 -3.46 -10.02 -4.16
N LYS A 54 -2.89 -9.00 -4.80
CA LYS A 54 -1.68 -9.12 -5.61
C LYS A 54 -0.41 -8.95 -4.78
N ASP A 55 0.68 -9.56 -5.25
CA ASP A 55 2.00 -9.35 -4.71
C ASP A 55 2.52 -7.96 -5.09
N ALA A 56 3.35 -7.38 -4.23
CA ALA A 56 3.71 -5.96 -4.33
C ALA A 56 4.58 -5.61 -5.56
N ASP A 57 5.12 -6.62 -6.27
CA ASP A 57 5.85 -6.45 -7.54
C ASP A 57 4.95 -6.34 -8.76
N THR A 58 3.68 -6.76 -8.67
CA THR A 58 2.74 -6.86 -9.80
C THR A 58 2.66 -5.56 -10.61
N TYR A 59 2.76 -4.42 -9.92
CA TYR A 59 2.70 -3.09 -10.52
C TYR A 59 3.98 -2.27 -10.35
N GLY A 60 5.07 -2.92 -9.94
CA GLY A 60 6.36 -2.27 -9.71
C GLY A 60 6.41 -1.38 -8.48
N LEU A 61 7.52 -0.63 -8.41
CA LEU A 61 7.83 0.25 -7.29
C LEU A 61 7.13 1.61 -7.41
N TRP A 62 7.14 2.36 -6.31
CA TRP A 62 6.44 3.62 -6.14
C TRP A 62 7.39 4.67 -5.56
N ASP A 63 7.28 5.90 -6.04
CA ASP A 63 7.97 7.05 -5.48
C ASP A 63 7.11 7.68 -4.38
N GLY A 64 7.72 7.95 -3.23
CA GLY A 64 7.04 8.63 -2.11
C GLY A 64 7.36 10.12 -2.08
N VAL A 65 6.38 10.94 -1.71
CA VAL A 65 6.57 12.38 -1.46
C VAL A 65 5.84 12.81 -0.20
N GLY A 66 6.42 13.76 0.52
CA GLY A 66 5.87 14.31 1.76
C GLY A 66 6.58 13.74 2.98
N ALA A 67 5.82 13.30 3.98
CA ALA A 67 6.35 12.73 5.22
C ALA A 67 6.78 11.26 5.03
N VAL A 68 7.80 11.04 4.20
CA VAL A 68 8.38 9.74 3.86
C VAL A 68 9.90 9.72 4.07
N ASP A 69 10.47 8.54 4.16
CA ASP A 69 11.92 8.36 4.04
C ASP A 69 12.31 8.29 2.56
N ASN A 70 13.16 9.23 2.11
CA ASN A 70 13.57 9.32 0.71
C ASN A 70 14.68 8.32 0.35
N ALA A 71 15.17 7.51 1.30
CA ALA A 71 16.17 6.46 1.04
C ALA A 71 15.57 5.21 0.35
N TYR A 72 14.24 5.14 0.25
CA TYR A 72 13.53 3.96 -0.26
C TYR A 72 12.69 4.29 -1.49
N SER A 73 12.68 3.37 -2.45
CA SER A 73 11.50 3.16 -3.29
C SER A 73 10.47 2.35 -2.52
N TYR A 74 9.20 2.50 -2.86
CA TYR A 74 8.09 1.94 -2.11
C TYR A 74 7.36 0.85 -2.88
N GLN A 75 6.65 -0.02 -2.16
CA GLN A 75 5.86 -1.11 -2.70
C GLN A 75 4.47 -1.11 -2.06
N LEU A 76 3.43 -1.42 -2.84
CA LEU A 76 2.01 -1.30 -2.45
C LEU A 76 1.34 -2.67 -2.35
N LEU A 77 0.53 -2.87 -1.31
CA LEU A 77 -0.37 -3.99 -1.11
C LEU A 77 -1.77 -3.52 -0.74
N ILE A 78 -2.78 -4.19 -1.31
CA ILE A 78 -4.17 -4.09 -0.90
C ILE A 78 -4.68 -5.51 -0.63
N CYS A 79 -5.04 -5.78 0.62
CA CYS A 79 -5.29 -7.15 1.08
C CYS A 79 -6.60 -7.29 1.84
N HIS A 80 -7.07 -8.53 1.90
CA HIS A 80 -8.17 -8.97 2.77
C HIS A 80 -7.99 -10.46 3.08
N THR A 81 -6.98 -10.74 3.89
CA THR A 81 -6.66 -12.07 4.38
C THR A 81 -6.74 -12.06 5.91
N SER A 82 -6.66 -13.24 6.53
CA SER A 82 -6.54 -13.36 7.99
C SER A 82 -5.25 -12.74 8.53
N PHE A 83 -4.20 -12.66 7.71
CA PHE A 83 -2.91 -12.06 8.07
C PHE A 83 -2.96 -10.53 7.99
N TYR A 84 -3.57 -9.98 6.92
CA TYR A 84 -3.68 -8.55 6.75
C TYR A 84 -4.90 -8.15 5.93
N THR A 85 -5.61 -7.13 6.43
CA THR A 85 -6.74 -6.52 5.74
C THR A 85 -6.55 -5.00 5.69
N GLY A 86 -6.56 -4.43 4.49
CA GLY A 86 -6.46 -3.00 4.23
C GLY A 86 -5.31 -2.62 3.30
N PHE A 87 -4.81 -1.39 3.46
CA PHE A 87 -3.84 -0.76 2.56
C PHE A 87 -2.47 -0.71 3.22
N LEU A 88 -1.43 -1.16 2.53
CA LEU A 88 -0.05 -1.10 3.00
C LEU A 88 0.84 -0.55 1.91
N VAL A 89 1.61 0.47 2.25
CA VAL A 89 2.80 0.89 1.52
C VAL A 89 4.00 0.69 2.42
N SER A 90 5.10 0.17 1.90
CA SER A 90 6.34 0.00 2.65
C SER A 90 7.55 0.28 1.79
N GLY A 91 8.70 0.56 2.42
CA GLY A 91 9.95 0.59 1.69
C GLY A 91 10.27 -0.78 1.06
N PHE A 92 10.87 -0.74 -0.11
CA PHE A 92 11.47 -1.91 -0.75
C PHE A 92 12.92 -2.03 -0.30
N THR A 93 13.27 -3.17 0.30
CA THR A 93 14.64 -3.46 0.73
C THR A 93 15.38 -4.20 -0.39
N SER A 94 16.70 -4.02 -0.44
CA SER A 94 17.58 -4.60 -1.48
C SER A 94 17.65 -6.14 -1.47
N ASP A 95 17.04 -6.79 -0.48
CA ASP A 95 17.03 -8.25 -0.33
C ASP A 95 16.03 -8.93 -1.31
N ASN A 96 15.50 -8.18 -2.28
CA ASN A 96 14.59 -8.61 -3.35
C ASN A 96 13.32 -9.33 -2.88
N CYS A 97 12.88 -9.07 -1.64
CA CYS A 97 11.66 -9.65 -1.11
C CYS A 97 10.49 -8.66 -1.25
N TYR A 98 9.66 -8.90 -2.26
CA TYR A 98 8.39 -8.21 -2.39
C TYR A 98 7.40 -8.76 -1.38
N LYS A 99 6.68 -7.85 -0.71
CA LYS A 99 5.68 -8.24 0.27
C LYS A 99 4.48 -8.87 -0.41
N GLN A 100 3.85 -9.79 0.30
CA GLN A 100 2.63 -10.47 -0.10
C GLN A 100 1.55 -10.26 0.98
N CYS A 101 0.30 -10.52 0.63
CA CYS A 101 -0.81 -10.41 1.58
C CYS A 101 -0.76 -11.41 2.76
N THR A 102 0.19 -12.35 2.75
CA THR A 102 0.40 -13.35 3.82
C THR A 102 1.85 -13.40 4.32
N HIS A 103 2.75 -12.58 3.77
CA HIS A 103 4.18 -12.63 4.12
C HIS A 103 4.89 -11.28 3.89
N TRP A 104 5.54 -10.75 4.92
CA TRP A 104 6.25 -9.46 4.87
C TRP A 104 7.78 -9.57 5.05
N CYS A 105 8.36 -10.74 4.78
CA CYS A 105 9.81 -10.93 4.69
C CYS A 105 10.60 -10.66 5.98
N GLY A 106 9.94 -10.53 7.15
CA GLY A 106 10.61 -10.15 8.39
C GLY A 106 11.26 -8.76 8.34
N ASP A 107 10.81 -7.89 7.44
CA ASP A 107 11.40 -6.57 7.21
C ASP A 107 11.17 -5.63 8.41
N ALA A 108 12.14 -5.65 9.32
CA ALA A 108 12.18 -4.88 10.55
C ALA A 108 12.85 -3.50 10.42
N VAL A 109 13.21 -3.09 9.20
CA VAL A 109 13.99 -1.86 8.96
C VAL A 109 13.22 -0.82 8.17
N SER A 110 12.54 -1.21 7.08
CA SER A 110 11.93 -0.23 6.18
C SER A 110 10.76 0.51 6.83
N PRO A 111 10.42 1.73 6.37
CA PRO A 111 9.23 2.45 6.81
C PRO A 111 7.96 1.82 6.22
N TYR A 112 6.88 1.86 7.00
CA TYR A 112 5.55 1.38 6.63
C TYR A 112 4.50 2.47 6.82
N PHE A 113 3.53 2.44 5.93
CA PHE A 113 2.28 3.18 5.94
C PHE A 113 1.17 2.14 5.78
N ARG A 114 0.63 1.66 6.91
CA ARG A 114 -0.34 0.57 6.88
C ARG A 114 -1.48 0.78 7.85
N THR A 115 -2.67 0.37 7.44
CA THR A 115 -3.83 0.26 8.33
C THR A 115 -3.59 -0.79 9.42
N ALA A 116 -4.51 -0.86 10.38
CA ALA A 116 -4.42 -1.84 11.47
C ALA A 116 -4.48 -3.27 10.93
N SER A 117 -3.63 -4.14 11.47
CA SER A 117 -3.72 -5.58 11.21
C SER A 117 -4.69 -6.24 12.19
N THR A 118 -5.28 -7.36 11.76
CA THR A 118 -6.05 -8.29 12.58
C THR A 118 -5.17 -9.18 13.45
N VAL A 119 -3.87 -9.27 13.14
CA VAL A 119 -2.88 -10.06 13.89
C VAL A 119 -2.25 -9.21 15.00
N VAL A 120 -2.21 -9.75 16.22
CA VAL A 120 -1.75 -9.03 17.43
C VAL A 120 -0.31 -8.53 17.33
N ASP A 121 0.59 -9.33 16.73
CA ASP A 121 2.00 -8.98 16.55
C ASP A 121 2.21 -7.81 15.59
N TYR A 122 1.19 -7.44 14.81
CA TYR A 122 1.16 -6.32 13.88
C TYR A 122 0.04 -5.34 14.22
N SER A 123 -0.42 -5.31 15.47
CA SER A 123 -1.49 -4.41 15.88
C SER A 123 -1.13 -2.92 15.70
N GLY A 124 -2.16 -2.08 15.67
CA GLY A 124 -2.02 -0.63 15.47
C GLY A 124 -1.72 -0.22 14.02
N VAL A 125 -1.57 1.09 13.82
CA VAL A 125 -1.44 1.72 12.50
C VAL A 125 -0.01 2.26 12.35
N ALA A 126 0.69 1.86 11.29
CA ALA A 126 2.02 2.38 11.01
C ALA A 126 1.93 3.58 10.06
N PHE A 127 2.65 4.64 10.39
CA PHE A 127 2.85 5.79 9.50
C PHE A 127 4.31 6.23 9.63
N ASN A 128 5.06 6.11 8.55
CA ASN A 128 6.50 6.36 8.46
C ASN A 128 7.31 5.77 9.62
N THR A 129 7.07 4.50 9.94
CA THR A 129 7.76 3.76 10.99
C THR A 129 7.81 2.29 10.61
N ASN A 130 8.68 1.49 11.21
CA ASN A 130 8.69 0.06 10.91
C ASN A 130 7.37 -0.59 11.37
N GLY A 131 6.64 -1.18 10.40
CA GLY A 131 5.30 -1.72 10.58
C GLY A 131 5.24 -3.24 10.68
N ALA A 132 6.36 -3.95 10.52
CA ALA A 132 6.44 -5.41 10.74
C ALA A 132 6.53 -5.76 12.24
N ARG A 133 5.78 -5.02 13.06
CA ARG A 133 5.68 -5.14 14.50
C ARG A 133 4.42 -4.45 15.00
N SER A 134 4.11 -4.66 16.27
CA SER A 134 3.07 -3.96 16.97
C SER A 134 3.46 -2.49 17.17
N VAL A 135 2.54 -1.59 16.85
CA VAL A 135 2.68 -0.14 16.97
C VAL A 135 1.43 0.45 17.64
N GLY A 136 1.49 1.74 17.99
CA GLY A 136 0.35 2.43 18.61
C GLY A 136 -0.85 2.60 17.66
N ASN A 137 -2.02 2.83 18.25
CA ASN A 137 -3.22 3.20 17.49
C ASN A 137 -3.09 4.61 16.93
N ARG A 138 -3.47 4.78 15.66
CA ARG A 138 -3.49 6.08 14.97
C ARG A 138 -4.74 6.22 14.14
N LEU A 139 -5.24 7.44 14.03
CA LEU A 139 -6.29 7.78 13.09
C LEU A 139 -5.65 8.23 11.79
N ILE A 140 -5.90 7.50 10.71
CA ILE A 140 -5.42 7.84 9.38
C ILE A 140 -6.57 7.87 8.38
N SER A 141 -6.42 8.65 7.31
CA SER A 141 -7.22 8.49 6.09
C SER A 141 -6.34 7.96 4.98
N VAL A 142 -6.91 7.04 4.19
CA VAL A 142 -6.28 6.51 2.97
C VAL A 142 -7.15 6.90 1.79
N GLY A 143 -6.55 7.47 0.76
CA GLY A 143 -7.23 7.88 -0.47
C GLY A 143 -6.56 7.29 -1.70
N LEU A 144 -7.36 6.95 -2.70
CA LEU A 144 -6.92 6.57 -4.04
C LEU A 144 -7.25 7.71 -4.99
N ARG A 145 -6.27 8.15 -5.80
CA ARG A 145 -6.40 9.31 -6.71
C ARG A 145 -5.84 9.03 -8.08
#